data_AF-A0A949HWK3-F1
#
_entry.id   AF-A0A949HWK3-F1
#
_cell.length_a   1.000
_cell.length_b   1.000
_cell.length_c   1.000
_cell.angle_alpha   90.00
_cell.angle_beta   90.00
_cell.angle_gamma   90.00
#
_symmetry.space_group_name_H-M   'P 1'
#
loop_
_entity.id
_entity.type
_entity.pdbx_description
1 polymer ?
#
loop_
_entity_poly.entity_id
_entity_poly.type
_entity_poly.pdbx_seq_one_letter_code
_entity_poly.pdbx_strand_id
1 'polypeptide(L)'
;MIPIRFGTDGWRAVIAEGFTFENVAIAAQATADYWNQEMARPASEIFGRGAGVVVGYDRRFFSDRFARVAADVFSGNGFDVILTPSPTPTPSVSHAVKHLGAIGGIMITASHNPPIFNGFKLKSHYGGSSDSETCRAVETFLGVNPPRQAAGARIE
;
A
#
# COMPACT_ATOMS: atom_id res chain seq x y z
N MET A 1 -9.93 16.53 10.06
CA MET A 1 -9.23 15.41 9.41
C MET A 1 -7.74 15.72 9.47
N ILE A 2 -6.90 14.85 10.05
CA ILE A 2 -5.44 15.04 10.03
C ILE A 2 -4.94 14.68 8.63
N PRO A 3 -4.20 15.58 7.94
CA PRO A 3 -3.76 15.33 6.57
C PRO A 3 -2.77 14.17 6.50
N ILE A 4 -2.93 13.30 5.50
CA ILE A 4 -1.97 12.26 5.15
C ILE A 4 -0.75 12.93 4.51
N ARG A 5 0.45 12.58 4.96
CA ARG A 5 1.71 13.10 4.42
C ARG A 5 2.73 11.99 4.27
N PHE A 6 3.15 11.75 3.05
CA PHE A 6 4.13 10.74 2.72
C PHE A 6 5.54 11.28 2.99
N GLY A 7 6.27 10.53 3.81
CA GLY A 7 7.69 10.73 4.05
C GLY A 7 8.54 9.93 3.06
N THR A 8 9.73 9.50 3.51
CA THR A 8 10.74 8.87 2.65
C THR A 8 10.29 7.56 2.00
N ASP A 9 9.57 6.72 2.75
CA ASP A 9 9.19 5.36 2.35
C ASP A 9 7.68 5.07 2.54
N GLY A 10 6.86 6.11 2.62
CA GLY A 10 5.43 6.02 2.87
C GLY A 10 4.96 6.95 3.99
N TRP A 11 3.80 6.66 4.57
CA TRP A 11 3.15 7.48 5.58
C TRP A 11 3.14 6.78 6.95
N ARG A 12 3.29 7.55 8.03
CA ARG A 12 3.17 7.08 9.42
C ARG A 12 2.32 8.05 10.23
N ALA A 13 1.50 7.53 11.12
CA ALA A 13 0.72 8.33 12.06
C ALA A 13 0.37 7.52 13.32
N VAL A 14 -0.10 8.22 14.35
CA VAL A 14 -0.65 7.60 15.56
C VAL A 14 -1.99 6.95 15.22
N ILE A 15 -2.19 5.71 15.69
CA ILE A 15 -3.42 4.92 15.52
C ILE A 15 -4.60 5.69 16.13
N ALA A 16 -5.74 5.65 15.44
CA ALA A 16 -6.99 6.35 15.80
C ALA A 16 -6.96 7.89 15.74
N GLU A 17 -5.79 8.53 15.73
CA GLU A 17 -5.67 9.97 15.48
C GLU A 17 -5.52 10.26 13.98
N GLY A 18 -4.41 9.81 13.40
CA GLY A 18 -4.12 9.99 11.98
C GLY A 18 -4.17 8.68 11.21
N PHE A 19 -3.76 7.56 11.82
CA PHE A 19 -3.80 6.25 11.20
C PHE A 19 -5.16 5.59 11.47
N THR A 20 -6.16 6.00 10.69
CA THR A 20 -7.55 5.53 10.74
C THR A 20 -7.87 4.64 9.55
N PHE A 21 -8.95 3.85 9.64
CA PHE A 21 -9.41 3.01 8.51
C PHE A 21 -9.71 3.85 7.26
N GLU A 22 -10.34 5.01 7.44
CA GLU A 22 -10.64 5.96 6.37
C GLU A 22 -9.36 6.45 5.69
N ASN A 23 -8.36 6.89 6.46
CA ASN A 23 -7.12 7.39 5.88
C ASN A 23 -6.29 6.29 5.21
N VAL A 24 -6.32 5.05 5.72
CA VAL A 24 -5.70 3.90 5.04
C VAL A 24 -6.39 3.63 3.70
N ALA A 25 -7.72 3.71 3.65
CA ALA A 25 -8.47 3.53 2.39
C ALA A 25 -8.13 4.65 1.37
N ILE A 26 -8.01 5.89 1.82
CA ILE A 26 -7.60 7.03 0.96
C ILE A 26 -6.17 6.84 0.45
N ALA A 27 -5.22 6.45 1.31
CA ALA A 27 -3.84 6.20 0.90
C ALA A 27 -3.73 5.04 -0.10
N ALA A 28 -4.51 3.97 0.12
CA ALA A 28 -4.58 2.85 -0.82
C ALA A 28 -5.19 3.27 -2.17
N GLN A 29 -6.25 4.07 -2.16
CA GLN A 29 -6.87 4.57 -3.40
C GLN A 29 -5.91 5.47 -4.18
N ALA A 30 -5.23 6.39 -3.51
CA ALA A 30 -4.23 7.25 -4.15
C ALA A 30 -3.08 6.42 -4.77
N THR A 31 -2.64 5.37 -4.08
CA THR A 31 -1.62 4.45 -4.60
C THR A 31 -2.14 3.67 -5.82
N ALA A 32 -3.39 3.22 -5.78
CA ALA A 32 -4.05 2.53 -6.89
C ALA A 32 -4.17 3.42 -8.13
N ASP A 33 -4.58 4.67 -7.95
CA ASP A 33 -4.70 5.64 -9.05
C ASP A 33 -3.35 5.94 -9.69
N TYR A 34 -2.32 6.15 -8.86
CA TYR A 34 -0.95 6.32 -9.33
C TYR A 34 -0.46 5.12 -10.14
N TRP A 35 -0.59 3.89 -9.61
CA TRP A 35 -0.16 2.69 -10.32
C TRP A 35 -0.93 2.45 -11.62
N ASN A 36 -2.24 2.73 -11.67
CA ASN A 36 -3.01 2.66 -12.90
C ASN A 36 -2.50 3.64 -13.96
N GLN A 37 -2.17 4.88 -13.56
CA GLN A 37 -1.57 5.85 -14.47
C GLN A 37 -0.19 5.38 -14.98
N GLU A 38 0.65 4.86 -14.09
CA GLU A 38 1.99 4.39 -14.42
C GLU A 38 1.98 3.17 -15.34
N MET A 39 1.11 2.18 -15.10
CA MET A 39 0.95 1.01 -15.98
C MET A 39 0.52 1.40 -17.40
N ALA A 40 -0.17 2.53 -17.56
CA ALA A 40 -0.61 3.06 -18.85
C ALA A 40 0.40 4.01 -19.52
N ARG A 41 1.50 4.39 -18.84
CA ARG A 41 2.48 5.36 -19.33
C ARG A 41 3.70 4.65 -19.95
N PRO A 42 3.96 4.76 -21.27
CA PRO A 42 5.06 4.05 -21.93
C PRO A 42 6.47 4.26 -21.34
N ALA A 43 6.70 5.40 -20.69
CA ALA A 43 7.98 5.72 -20.05
C ALA A 43 8.14 5.13 -18.63
N SER A 44 7.10 4.47 -18.08
CA SER A 44 7.14 3.89 -16.74
C SER A 44 7.83 2.53 -16.71
N GLU A 45 8.56 2.24 -15.64
CA GLU A 45 9.18 0.92 -15.40
C GLU A 45 8.16 -0.22 -15.21
N ILE A 46 6.91 0.15 -14.91
CA ILE A 46 5.79 -0.79 -14.75
C ILE A 46 4.80 -0.74 -15.93
N PHE A 47 5.14 -0.07 -17.02
CA PHE A 47 4.33 -0.05 -18.24
C PHE A 47 4.04 -1.47 -18.75
N GLY A 48 2.77 -1.78 -19.00
CA GLY A 48 2.35 -3.07 -19.55
C GLY A 48 2.59 -4.29 -18.64
N ARG A 49 2.97 -4.10 -17.38
CA ARG A 49 3.07 -5.19 -16.40
C ARG A 49 1.67 -5.63 -15.93
N GLY A 50 1.56 -6.87 -15.45
CA GLY A 50 0.34 -7.38 -14.83
C GLY A 50 0.03 -6.66 -13.50
N ALA A 51 -1.25 -6.55 -13.14
CA ALA A 51 -1.72 -5.74 -12.00
C ALA A 51 -1.54 -6.41 -10.63
N GLY A 52 -0.48 -7.20 -10.44
CA GLY A 52 -0.22 -7.91 -9.18
C GLY A 52 0.25 -6.97 -8.06
N VAL A 53 -0.33 -7.08 -6.86
CA VAL A 53 0.03 -6.27 -5.68
C VAL A 53 0.18 -7.17 -4.45
N VAL A 54 1.26 -7.00 -3.69
CA VAL A 54 1.45 -7.73 -2.41
C VAL A 54 1.20 -6.81 -1.22
N VAL A 55 0.31 -7.19 -0.31
CA VAL A 55 0.04 -6.46 0.94
C VAL A 55 0.46 -7.34 2.12
N GLY A 56 1.31 -6.81 2.99
CA GLY A 56 1.70 -7.47 4.24
C GLY A 56 1.66 -6.54 5.43
N TYR A 57 1.82 -7.09 6.62
CA TYR A 57 1.64 -6.35 7.87
C TYR A 57 2.45 -6.94 9.03
N ASP A 58 2.73 -6.11 10.04
CA ASP A 58 3.41 -6.53 11.28
C ASP A 58 2.43 -6.82 12.43
N ARG A 59 2.95 -7.01 13.65
CA ARG A 59 2.14 -7.36 14.84
C ARG A 59 1.53 -6.15 15.58
N ARG A 60 1.56 -4.94 15.01
CA ARG A 60 0.96 -3.78 15.69
C ARG A 60 -0.55 -3.92 15.76
N PHE A 61 -1.15 -3.18 16.70
CA PHE A 61 -2.59 -3.19 16.90
C PHE A 61 -3.32 -2.81 15.59
N PHE A 62 -4.26 -3.67 15.17
CA PHE A 62 -5.02 -3.57 13.92
C PHE A 62 -4.22 -3.54 12.61
N SER A 63 -2.93 -3.85 12.62
CA SER A 63 -2.14 -3.96 11.38
C SER A 63 -2.78 -4.93 10.36
N ASP A 64 -3.33 -6.05 10.83
CA ASP A 64 -4.08 -7.02 10.03
C ASP A 64 -5.35 -6.41 9.39
N ARG A 65 -6.11 -5.64 10.16
CA ARG A 65 -7.34 -4.98 9.70
C ARG A 65 -7.04 -3.84 8.72
N PHE A 66 -6.01 -3.04 8.98
CA PHE A 66 -5.57 -1.98 8.06
C PHE A 66 -5.05 -2.57 6.75
N ALA A 67 -4.27 -3.65 6.80
CA ALA A 67 -3.81 -4.35 5.61
C ALA A 67 -4.99 -4.90 4.79
N ARG A 68 -6.02 -5.41 5.46
CA ARG A 68 -7.25 -5.85 4.80
C ARG A 68 -7.96 -4.70 4.09
N VAL A 69 -8.10 -3.53 4.71
CA VAL A 69 -8.68 -2.35 4.06
C VAL A 69 -7.88 -1.95 2.82
N ALA A 70 -6.55 -1.91 2.90
CA ALA A 70 -5.72 -1.61 1.73
C ALA A 70 -5.92 -2.65 0.61
N ALA A 71 -5.93 -3.94 0.95
CA ALA A 71 -6.14 -5.03 0.01
C ALA A 71 -7.52 -4.98 -0.67
N ASP A 72 -8.58 -4.68 0.08
CA ASP A 72 -9.94 -4.54 -0.47
C ASP A 72 -10.04 -3.33 -1.41
N VAL A 73 -9.30 -2.25 -1.12
CA VAL A 73 -9.23 -1.09 -2.03
C VAL A 73 -8.49 -1.40 -3.32
N PHE A 74 -7.32 -2.04 -3.26
CA PHE A 74 -6.61 -2.48 -4.46
C PHE A 74 -7.47 -3.46 -5.29
N SER A 75 -8.11 -4.42 -4.64
CA SER A 75 -9.01 -5.36 -5.34
C SER A 75 -10.18 -4.63 -6.01
N GLY A 76 -10.77 -3.63 -5.34
CA GLY A 76 -11.83 -2.80 -5.89
C GLY A 76 -11.41 -1.93 -7.09
N ASN A 77 -10.11 -1.75 -7.29
CA ASN A 77 -9.52 -1.06 -8.43
C ASN A 77 -9.00 -2.02 -9.52
N GLY A 78 -9.25 -3.33 -9.40
CA GLY A 78 -8.90 -4.32 -10.41
C GLY A 78 -7.47 -4.87 -10.33
N PHE A 79 -6.78 -4.68 -9.21
CA PHE A 79 -5.47 -5.31 -8.96
C PHE A 79 -5.64 -6.76 -8.49
N ASP A 80 -4.70 -7.63 -8.87
CA ASP A 80 -4.58 -9.00 -8.38
C ASP A 80 -3.81 -8.98 -7.05
N VAL A 81 -4.55 -8.96 -5.93
CA VAL A 81 -3.99 -8.71 -4.60
C VAL A 81 -3.66 -9.99 -3.87
N ILE A 82 -2.44 -10.09 -3.37
CA ILE A 82 -2.01 -11.10 -2.39
C ILE A 82 -1.86 -10.42 -1.03
N LEU A 83 -2.74 -10.76 -0.10
CA LEU A 83 -2.62 -10.37 1.31
C LEU A 83 -1.92 -11.49 2.09
N THR A 84 -0.84 -11.18 2.81
CA THR A 84 -0.13 -12.20 3.60
C THR A 84 -1.06 -12.83 4.66
N PRO A 85 -1.05 -14.16 4.85
CA PRO A 85 -2.00 -14.85 5.73
C PRO A 85 -1.74 -14.61 7.22
N SER A 86 -0.57 -14.07 7.58
CA SER A 86 -0.16 -13.80 8.96
C SER A 86 0.86 -12.64 9.00
N PRO A 87 1.17 -12.10 10.20
CA PRO A 87 2.20 -11.07 10.33
C PRO A 87 3.52 -11.49 9.67
N THR A 88 3.98 -10.68 8.72
CA THR A 88 5.06 -11.03 7.79
C THR A 88 6.17 -9.97 7.84
N PRO A 89 7.45 -10.34 7.95
CA PRO A 89 8.53 -9.36 7.93
C PRO A 89 8.56 -8.56 6.63
N THR A 90 8.91 -7.27 6.72
CA THR A 90 9.13 -6.39 5.56
C THR A 90 9.97 -7.04 4.43
N PRO A 91 11.11 -7.71 4.70
CA PRO A 91 11.90 -8.33 3.63
C PRO A 91 11.16 -9.46 2.89
N SER A 92 10.24 -10.17 3.54
CA SER A 92 9.43 -11.22 2.91
C SER A 92 8.41 -10.61 1.94
N VAL A 93 7.77 -9.49 2.29
CA VAL A 93 6.89 -8.74 1.38
C VAL A 93 7.69 -8.21 0.18
N SER A 94 8.83 -7.59 0.44
CA SER A 94 9.78 -7.13 -0.58
C SER A 94 10.21 -8.25 -1.54
N HIS A 95 10.56 -9.42 -0.99
CA HIS A 95 10.91 -10.60 -1.77
C HIS A 95 9.73 -11.06 -2.63
N ALA A 96 8.54 -11.17 -2.05
CA ALA A 96 7.34 -11.61 -2.76
C ALA A 96 6.99 -10.67 -3.93
N VAL A 97 7.09 -9.34 -3.74
CA VAL A 97 6.87 -8.37 -4.83
C VAL A 97 7.78 -8.67 -6.03
N LYS A 98 9.09 -8.83 -5.77
CA LYS A 98 10.06 -9.10 -6.83
C LYS A 98 9.89 -10.49 -7.44
N HIS A 99 9.68 -11.51 -6.61
CA HIS A 99 9.60 -12.90 -7.04
C HIS A 99 8.36 -13.17 -7.89
N LEU A 100 7.23 -12.57 -7.55
CA LEU A 100 5.96 -12.72 -8.26
C LEU A 100 5.81 -11.74 -9.43
N GLY A 101 6.80 -10.86 -9.66
CA GLY A 101 6.72 -9.84 -10.72
C GLY A 101 5.62 -8.81 -10.51
N ALA A 102 5.17 -8.62 -9.26
CA ALA A 102 4.16 -7.63 -8.89
C ALA A 102 4.63 -6.21 -9.23
N ILE A 103 3.69 -5.31 -9.52
CA ILE A 103 3.98 -3.90 -9.80
C ILE A 103 4.41 -3.13 -8.55
N GLY A 104 4.08 -3.67 -7.38
CA GLY A 104 4.45 -3.11 -6.10
C GLY A 104 3.83 -3.85 -4.94
N GLY A 105 3.98 -3.28 -3.75
CA GLY A 105 3.36 -3.81 -2.55
C GLY A 105 3.28 -2.79 -1.43
N ILE A 106 2.46 -3.11 -0.44
CA ILE A 106 2.28 -2.30 0.76
C ILE A 106 2.69 -3.10 1.99
N MET A 107 3.48 -2.48 2.86
CA MET A 107 3.78 -3.01 4.18
C MET A 107 3.15 -2.12 5.25
N ILE A 108 2.18 -2.68 5.99
CA ILE A 108 1.58 -2.04 7.14
C ILE A 108 2.47 -2.23 8.36
N THR A 109 3.25 -1.19 8.69
CA THR A 109 4.20 -1.19 9.81
C THR A 109 4.71 0.22 10.10
N ALA A 110 4.95 0.53 11.37
CA ALA A 110 5.78 1.67 11.77
C ALA A 110 7.20 1.26 12.20
N SER A 111 7.65 0.05 11.85
CA SER A 111 9.01 -0.45 12.10
C SER A 111 9.41 -0.35 13.59
N HIS A 112 10.35 0.51 13.95
CA HIS A 112 10.85 0.70 15.31
C HIS A 112 10.14 1.83 16.08
N ASN A 113 9.17 2.52 15.46
CA ASN A 113 8.42 3.58 16.14
C ASN A 113 7.64 3.03 17.34
N PRO A 114 7.26 3.88 18.31
CA PRO A 114 6.47 3.46 19.46
C PRO A 114 5.19 2.67 19.08
N PRO A 115 4.66 1.82 19.96
CA PRO A 115 3.52 0.94 19.65
C PRO A 115 2.24 1.65 19.20
N ILE A 116 2.06 2.91 19.60
CA ILE A 116 0.91 3.74 19.23
C ILE A 116 0.92 4.17 17.75
N PHE A 117 2.05 4.01 17.05
CA PHE A 117 2.14 4.33 15.62
C PHE A 117 1.85 3.12 14.75
N ASN A 118 1.29 3.39 13.58
CA ASN A 118 1.32 2.48 12.45
C ASN A 118 1.75 3.23 11.18
N GLY A 119 1.93 2.52 10.07
CA GLY A 119 2.41 3.11 8.83
C GLY A 119 1.97 2.34 7.61
N PHE A 120 1.92 3.04 6.48
CA PHE A 120 1.60 2.54 5.15
C PHE A 120 2.84 2.75 4.28
N LYS A 121 3.63 1.70 4.06
CA LYS A 121 4.91 1.78 3.35
C LYS A 121 4.83 1.18 1.96
N LEU A 122 5.39 1.88 0.98
CA LEU A 122 5.35 1.44 -0.42
C LEU A 122 6.59 0.61 -0.77
N LYS A 123 6.35 -0.46 -1.52
CA LYS A 123 7.35 -1.32 -2.15
C LYS A 123 7.22 -1.20 -3.65
N SER A 124 8.32 -0.87 -4.32
CA SER A 124 8.36 -0.78 -5.78
C SER A 124 8.52 -2.18 -6.39
N HIS A 125 8.19 -2.32 -7.68
CA HIS A 125 8.25 -3.56 -8.45
C HIS A 125 9.58 -4.35 -8.34
N TYR A 126 10.70 -3.68 -8.08
CA TYR A 126 12.01 -4.33 -7.89
C TYR A 126 12.24 -4.91 -6.48
N GLY A 127 11.24 -4.82 -5.60
CA GLY A 127 11.24 -5.36 -4.23
C GLY A 127 11.87 -4.43 -3.18
N GLY A 128 12.35 -3.25 -3.54
CA GLY A 128 12.84 -2.26 -2.58
C GLY A 128 11.72 -1.36 -2.03
N SER A 129 12.05 -0.53 -1.05
CA SER A 129 11.16 0.57 -0.66
C SER A 129 11.07 1.58 -1.81
N SER A 130 9.88 2.11 -2.04
CA SER A 130 9.72 3.22 -2.99
C SER A 130 10.47 4.45 -2.50
N ASP A 131 11.03 5.20 -3.44
CA ASP A 131 11.75 6.44 -3.13
C ASP A 131 10.77 7.57 -2.78
N SER A 132 11.35 8.69 -2.34
CA SER A 132 10.57 9.86 -1.94
C SER A 132 9.87 10.55 -3.11
N GLU A 133 10.35 10.37 -4.34
CA GLU A 133 9.70 10.94 -5.53
C GLU A 133 8.40 10.19 -5.84
N THR A 134 8.46 8.87 -5.85
CA THR A 134 7.30 7.99 -5.96
C THR A 134 6.28 8.28 -4.85
N CYS A 135 6.74 8.40 -3.60
CA CYS A 135 5.88 8.71 -2.47
C CYS A 135 5.19 10.08 -2.63
N ARG A 136 5.91 11.10 -3.12
CA ARG A 136 5.32 12.42 -3.43
C ARG A 136 4.36 12.36 -4.61
N ALA A 137 4.65 11.56 -5.63
CA ALA A 137 3.76 11.39 -6.78
C ALA A 137 2.42 10.78 -6.33
N VAL A 138 2.45 9.74 -5.49
CA VAL A 138 1.25 9.15 -4.87
C VAL A 138 0.49 10.17 -4.03
N GLU A 139 1.18 11.03 -3.28
CA GLU A 139 0.55 12.08 -2.47
C GLU A 139 -0.35 13.00 -3.30
N THR A 140 -0.03 13.25 -4.59
CA THR A 140 -0.84 14.09 -5.48
C THR A 140 -2.21 13.50 -5.84
N PHE A 141 -2.40 12.19 -5.63
CA PHE A 141 -3.67 11.50 -5.86
C PHE A 141 -4.57 11.43 -4.62
N LEU A 142 -4.10 11.89 -3.46
CA LEU A 142 -4.89 11.84 -2.22
C LEU A 142 -6.20 12.63 -2.37
N GLY A 143 -7.32 11.95 -2.16
CA GLY A 143 -8.66 12.54 -2.20
C GLY A 143 -9.18 12.89 -3.60
N VAL A 144 -8.45 12.56 -4.66
CA VAL A 144 -8.89 12.79 -6.05
C VAL A 144 -10.08 11.89 -6.40
N ASN A 145 -10.00 10.60 -6.04
CA ASN A 145 -11.09 9.64 -6.20
C ASN A 145 -11.50 9.04 -4.84
N PRO A 146 -12.79 8.73 -4.64
CA PRO A 146 -13.22 8.02 -3.45
C PRO A 146 -12.68 6.57 -3.45
N PRO A 147 -12.37 5.99 -2.27
CA PRO A 147 -11.93 4.60 -2.18
C PRO A 147 -12.97 3.64 -2.76
N ARG A 148 -12.55 2.82 -3.73
CA ARG A 148 -13.35 1.72 -4.29
C ARG A 148 -13.09 0.47 -3.47
N GLN A 149 -14.12 -0.28 -3.09
CA GLN A 149 -13.94 -1.55 -2.35
C GLN A 149 -14.52 -2.70 -3.18
N ALA A 150 -13.76 -3.79 -3.31
CA ALA A 150 -14.33 -5.03 -3.83
C ALA A 150 -15.27 -5.65 -2.79
N ALA A 151 -16.35 -6.29 -3.25
CA ALA A 151 -17.14 -7.16 -2.40
C ALA A 151 -16.31 -8.42 -2.06
N GLY A 152 -15.55 -8.37 -0.96
CA GLY A 152 -14.81 -9.50 -0.39
C GLY A 152 -13.62 -9.99 -1.24
N ALA A 153 -12.42 -9.43 -1.03
CA ALA A 153 -11.20 -10.00 -1.59
C ALA A 153 -10.98 -11.47 -1.13
N ARG A 154 -10.63 -12.35 -2.07
CA ARG A 154 -10.30 -13.75 -1.81
C ARG A 154 -9.09 -13.81 -0.87
N ILE A 155 -9.19 -14.65 0.16
CA ILE A 155 -8.05 -15.03 0.98
C ILE A 155 -7.51 -16.31 0.35
N GLU A 156 -6.29 -16.25 -0.20
CA GLU A 156 -5.52 -17.45 -0.56
C GLU A 156 -4.48 -17.74 0.52
#